data_AF-A0A1G6HZ58-F1
#
_entry.id   AF-A0A1G6HZ58-F1
#
_cell.length_a   1.000
_cell.length_b   1.000
_cell.length_c   1.000
_cell.angle_alpha   90.00
_cell.angle_beta   90.00
_cell.angle_gamma   90.00
#
_symmetry.space_group_name_H-M   'P 1'
#
loop_
_entity.id
_entity.type
_entity.pdbx_description
1 polymer ?
#
loop_
_entity_poly.entity_id
_entity_poly.type
_entity_poly.pdbx_seq_one_letter_code
_entity_poly.pdbx_strand_id
1 'polypeptide(L)'
;MSEENINLSISGIINEKKEIPKEEYKNFDTMVQSYINETRGILTNIKINGKEIPLNYYNEIKGAFFEGGETVELEFSSKKDVLKDLITQGFEYIEKLEMNLENISKEVLMNTEEGHKMLNSIAEGFEALLNILSQVTKFTEDKLYTDEDLEKIKEVVTTIVKAQEDQDYLEVSDIIDFDLPEVIKIFEKGFKEADRILNETSN
;
A
#
# COMPACT_ATOMS: atom_id res chain seq x y z
N MET A 1 29.60 21.13 -14.88
CA MET A 1 28.13 21.14 -14.85
C MET A 1 27.74 22.59 -15.00
N SER A 2 26.89 22.93 -15.97
CA SER A 2 26.35 24.29 -16.03
C SER A 2 25.32 24.44 -14.92
N GLU A 3 25.46 25.48 -14.11
CA GLU A 3 24.48 25.89 -13.07
C GLU A 3 23.08 26.21 -13.64
N GLU A 4 22.89 26.09 -14.95
CA GLU A 4 21.65 26.33 -15.68
C GLU A 4 20.88 25.05 -16.05
N ASN A 5 21.48 23.87 -15.85
CA ASN A 5 20.87 22.59 -16.25
C ASN A 5 20.57 21.71 -15.04
N ILE A 6 19.57 20.84 -15.18
CA ILE A 6 19.25 19.77 -14.25
C ILE A 6 19.60 18.41 -14.85
N ASN A 7 20.07 17.50 -14.00
CA ASN A 7 20.33 16.11 -14.36
C ASN A 7 19.07 15.28 -14.06
N LEU A 8 18.34 14.88 -15.09
CA LEU A 8 17.11 14.12 -14.96
C LEU A 8 17.35 12.64 -15.27
N SER A 9 16.86 11.78 -14.38
CA SER A 9 16.81 10.33 -14.56
C SER A 9 15.38 9.85 -14.40
N ILE A 10 14.87 9.10 -15.38
CA ILE A 10 13.58 8.42 -15.33
C ILE A 10 13.82 6.92 -15.36
N SER A 11 13.14 6.19 -14.48
CA SER A 11 13.21 4.72 -14.39
C SER A 11 11.83 4.09 -14.24
N GLY A 12 11.78 2.76 -14.31
CA GLY A 12 10.55 1.96 -14.24
C GLY A 12 10.07 1.60 -15.65
N ILE A 13 8.94 2.18 -16.09
CA ILE A 13 8.35 1.91 -17.42
C ILE A 13 9.31 2.31 -18.55
N ILE A 14 9.95 3.48 -18.45
CA ILE A 14 10.99 3.94 -19.37
C ILE A 14 12.29 4.13 -18.61
N ASN A 15 13.42 4.07 -19.33
CA ASN A 15 14.74 4.32 -18.78
C ASN A 15 15.40 5.44 -19.58
N GLU A 16 15.46 6.63 -18.99
CA GLU A 16 16.00 7.83 -19.63
C GLU A 16 16.96 8.54 -18.67
N LYS A 17 18.07 9.05 -19.21
CA LYS A 17 18.97 9.96 -18.51
C LYS A 17 19.32 11.10 -19.43
N LYS A 18 19.04 12.32 -19.01
CA LYS A 18 19.34 13.52 -19.79
C LYS A 18 19.68 14.71 -18.91
N GLU A 19 20.50 15.59 -19.47
CA GLU A 19 20.73 16.92 -18.93
C GLU A 19 19.81 17.88 -19.69
N ILE A 20 18.95 18.60 -18.98
CA ILE A 20 17.98 19.53 -19.57
C ILE A 20 18.12 20.93 -18.94
N PRO A 21 17.82 22.00 -19.69
CA PRO A 21 17.76 23.34 -19.13
C PRO A 21 16.75 23.43 -17.98
N LYS A 22 17.07 24.18 -16.92
CA LYS A 22 16.17 24.37 -15.76
C LYS A 22 14.82 25.03 -16.13
N GLU A 23 14.78 25.71 -17.28
CA GLU A 23 13.61 26.41 -17.82
C GLU A 23 12.71 25.50 -18.69
N GLU A 24 13.16 24.28 -19.04
CA GLU A 24 12.39 23.33 -19.87
C GLU A 24 11.01 23.04 -19.26
N TYR A 25 10.95 22.97 -17.94
CA TYR A 25 9.72 22.80 -17.18
C TYR A 25 9.49 23.99 -16.26
N LYS A 26 8.23 24.47 -16.20
CA LYS A 26 7.85 25.60 -15.35
C LYS A 26 8.11 25.33 -13.88
N ASN A 27 7.85 24.10 -13.44
CA ASN A 27 8.03 23.65 -12.06
C ASN A 27 8.06 22.12 -12.01
N PHE A 28 8.27 21.57 -10.81
CA PHE A 28 8.31 20.13 -10.57
C PHE A 28 7.04 19.41 -11.03
N ASP A 29 5.85 19.99 -10.79
CA ASP A 29 4.58 19.41 -11.25
C ASP A 29 4.54 19.25 -12.77
N THR A 30 4.93 20.29 -13.53
CA THR A 30 4.89 20.21 -15.00
C THR A 30 5.82 19.15 -15.56
N MET A 31 6.97 18.91 -14.92
CA MET A 31 7.87 17.81 -15.27
C MET A 31 7.20 16.47 -15.01
N VAL A 32 6.71 16.25 -13.79
CA VAL A 32 6.06 15.00 -13.39
C VAL A 32 4.86 14.69 -14.27
N GLN A 33 3.98 15.68 -14.54
CA GLN A 33 2.83 15.50 -15.42
C GLN A 33 3.23 15.17 -16.87
N SER A 34 4.33 15.72 -17.37
CA SER A 34 4.86 15.35 -18.69
C SER A 34 5.16 13.85 -18.74
N TYR A 35 5.85 13.33 -17.74
CA TYR A 35 6.20 11.91 -17.68
C TYR A 35 5.04 11.00 -17.30
N ILE A 36 4.05 11.45 -16.52
CA ILE A 36 2.79 10.72 -16.34
C ILE A 36 2.09 10.55 -17.70
N ASN A 37 2.04 11.60 -18.51
CA ASN A 37 1.40 11.53 -19.82
C ASN A 37 2.17 10.64 -20.80
N GLU A 38 3.49 10.67 -20.76
CA GLU A 38 4.37 9.86 -21.62
C GLU A 38 4.35 8.39 -21.23
N THR A 39 4.56 8.09 -19.95
CA THR A 39 4.64 6.71 -19.45
C THR A 39 3.27 6.06 -19.26
N ARG A 40 2.21 6.88 -19.11
CA ARG A 40 0.90 6.44 -18.60
C ARG A 40 1.00 5.71 -17.24
N GLY A 41 2.09 5.94 -16.52
CA GLY A 41 2.42 5.29 -15.25
C GLY A 41 2.01 6.07 -14.02
N ILE A 42 2.24 5.45 -12.87
CA ILE A 42 2.07 6.04 -11.54
C ILE A 42 3.47 6.38 -11.01
N LEU A 43 3.65 7.60 -10.52
CA LEU A 43 4.89 8.01 -9.85
C LEU A 43 5.03 7.23 -8.54
N THR A 44 6.09 6.43 -8.43
CA THR A 44 6.35 5.54 -7.29
C THR A 44 7.57 5.95 -6.48
N ASN A 45 8.49 6.73 -7.06
CA ASN A 45 9.67 7.22 -6.34
C ASN A 45 10.04 8.63 -6.79
N ILE A 46 10.49 9.44 -5.83
CA ILE A 46 11.06 10.77 -6.06
C ILE A 46 12.37 10.84 -5.31
N LYS A 47 13.45 11.21 -6.01
CA LYS A 47 14.74 11.48 -5.40
C LYS A 47 15.29 12.79 -5.93
N ILE A 48 15.68 13.68 -5.02
CA ILE A 48 16.26 14.98 -5.36
C ILE A 48 17.63 15.08 -4.68
N ASN A 49 18.67 15.33 -5.46
CA ASN A 49 20.07 15.45 -4.99
C ASN A 49 20.50 14.25 -4.13
N GLY A 50 20.12 13.05 -4.56
CA GLY A 50 20.44 11.82 -3.86
C GLY A 50 19.54 11.50 -2.65
N LYS A 51 18.61 12.38 -2.27
CA LYS A 51 17.70 12.19 -1.13
C LYS A 51 16.32 11.77 -1.60
N GLU A 52 15.83 10.67 -1.05
CA GLU A 52 14.47 10.18 -1.31
C GLU A 52 13.45 11.11 -0.65
N ILE A 53 12.42 11.48 -1.41
CA ILE A 53 11.33 12.33 -0.98
C ILE A 53 10.07 11.47 -0.90
N PRO A 54 9.45 11.34 0.29
CA PRO A 54 8.20 10.60 0.43
C PRO A 54 7.10 11.16 -0.46
N LEU A 55 6.34 10.29 -1.15
CA LEU A 55 5.32 10.70 -2.12
C LEU A 55 4.21 11.57 -1.50
N ASN A 56 3.91 11.43 -0.21
CA ASN A 56 2.95 12.27 0.50
C ASN A 56 3.40 13.75 0.60
N TYR A 57 4.70 14.04 0.46
CA TYR A 57 5.24 15.40 0.37
C TYR A 57 5.14 15.99 -1.03
N TYR A 58 4.67 15.23 -2.04
CA TYR A 58 4.53 15.73 -3.41
C TYR A 58 3.77 17.07 -3.48
N ASN A 59 2.68 17.20 -2.73
CA ASN A 59 1.87 18.43 -2.72
C ASN A 59 2.63 19.66 -2.22
N GLU A 60 3.66 19.47 -1.40
CA GLU A 60 4.50 20.54 -0.87
C GLU A 60 5.55 20.99 -1.91
N ILE A 61 6.07 20.05 -2.69
CA ILE A 61 7.16 20.31 -3.64
C ILE A 61 6.70 20.57 -5.08
N LYS A 62 5.45 20.23 -5.44
CA LYS A 62 4.96 20.33 -6.84
C LYS A 62 5.08 21.73 -7.44
N GLY A 63 5.00 22.78 -6.61
CA GLY A 63 5.14 24.17 -7.02
C GLY A 63 6.58 24.67 -7.14
N ALA A 64 7.58 23.87 -6.73
CA ALA A 64 8.98 24.28 -6.69
C ALA A 64 9.55 24.48 -8.11
N PHE A 65 10.35 25.54 -8.25
CA PHE A 65 11.12 25.85 -9.45
C PHE A 65 12.51 25.22 -9.36
N PHE A 66 13.15 25.02 -10.50
CA PHE A 66 14.52 24.53 -10.57
C PHE A 66 15.50 25.71 -10.54
N GLU A 67 16.46 25.68 -9.63
CA GLU A 67 17.54 26.66 -9.51
C GLU A 67 18.68 26.36 -10.49
N GLY A 68 18.82 25.09 -10.88
CA GLY A 68 19.86 24.54 -11.73
C GLY A 68 20.97 23.85 -10.92
N GLY A 69 21.57 22.81 -11.51
CA GLY A 69 22.55 21.95 -10.87
C GLY A 69 21.95 20.77 -10.08
N GLU A 70 20.62 20.68 -9.95
CA GLU A 70 19.97 19.59 -9.24
C GLU A 70 20.05 18.26 -10.02
N THR A 71 20.03 17.17 -9.27
CA THR A 71 19.76 15.83 -9.80
C THR A 71 18.35 15.41 -9.38
N VAL A 72 17.50 15.11 -10.35
CA VAL A 72 16.13 14.64 -10.13
C VAL A 72 16.03 13.21 -10.68
N GLU A 73 15.63 12.27 -9.84
CA GLU A 73 15.34 10.90 -10.24
C GLU A 73 13.85 10.62 -9.96
N LEU A 74 13.12 10.18 -10.97
CA LEU A 74 11.71 9.82 -10.88
C LEU A 74 11.52 8.38 -11.35
N GLU A 75 10.75 7.60 -10.59
CA GLU A 75 10.37 6.25 -10.97
C GLU A 75 8.88 6.20 -11.27
N PHE A 76 8.52 5.62 -12.41
CA PHE A 76 7.14 5.40 -12.81
C PHE A 76 6.90 3.92 -12.99
N SER A 77 5.93 3.39 -12.27
CA SER A 77 5.49 1.99 -12.38
C SER A 77 4.15 1.90 -13.08
N SER A 78 3.88 0.77 -13.75
CA SER A 78 2.55 0.55 -14.30
C SER A 78 1.55 0.38 -13.15
N LYS A 79 0.27 0.72 -13.37
CA LYS A 79 -0.78 0.48 -12.36
C LYS A 79 -0.83 -1.00 -11.94
N LYS A 80 -0.57 -1.90 -12.88
CA LYS A 80 -0.50 -3.35 -12.63
C LYS A 80 0.63 -3.71 -11.67
N ASP A 81 1.82 -3.15 -11.86
CA ASP A 81 2.96 -3.43 -10.99
C ASP A 81 2.75 -2.87 -9.57
N VAL A 82 2.20 -1.65 -9.47
CA VAL A 82 1.83 -1.06 -8.16
C VAL A 82 0.85 -1.96 -7.41
N LEU A 83 -0.16 -2.50 -8.11
CA LEU A 83 -1.12 -3.41 -7.48
C LEU A 83 -0.48 -4.73 -7.05
N LYS A 84 0.48 -5.26 -7.81
CA LYS A 84 1.25 -6.45 -7.43
C LYS A 84 2.06 -6.22 -6.16
N ASP A 85 2.76 -5.09 -6.08
CA ASP A 85 3.54 -4.74 -4.89
C ASP A 85 2.64 -4.63 -3.64
N LEU A 86 1.45 -4.05 -3.78
CA LEU A 86 0.47 -3.99 -2.70
C LEU A 86 -0.03 -5.38 -2.29
N ILE A 87 -0.26 -6.29 -3.25
CA ILE A 87 -0.64 -7.68 -2.95
C ILE A 87 0.48 -8.39 -2.19
N THR A 88 1.74 -8.22 -2.60
CA THR A 88 2.90 -8.77 -1.88
C THR A 88 2.96 -8.26 -0.44
N GLN A 89 2.79 -6.95 -0.22
CA GLN A 89 2.72 -6.37 1.12
C GLN A 89 1.54 -6.93 1.94
N GLY A 90 0.40 -7.17 1.29
CA GLY A 90 -0.76 -7.81 1.91
C GLY A 90 -0.46 -9.23 2.39
N PHE A 91 0.24 -10.04 1.59
CA PHE A 91 0.70 -11.37 1.99
C PHE A 91 1.70 -11.31 3.15
N GLU A 92 2.67 -10.41 3.11
CA GLU A 92 3.64 -10.24 4.20
C GLU A 92 2.96 -9.85 5.53
N TYR A 93 1.92 -9.01 5.45
CA TYR A 93 1.13 -8.65 6.62
C TYR A 93 0.37 -9.85 7.17
N ILE A 94 -0.28 -10.64 6.31
CA ILE A 94 -1.00 -11.87 6.70
C ILE A 94 -0.04 -12.84 7.40
N GLU A 95 1.11 -13.13 6.80
CA GLU A 95 2.10 -14.05 7.36
C GLU A 95 2.55 -13.59 8.76
N LYS A 96 2.86 -12.30 8.90
CA LYS A 96 3.22 -11.72 10.21
C LYS A 96 2.07 -11.84 11.21
N LEU A 97 0.82 -11.60 10.79
CA LEU A 97 -0.32 -11.72 11.67
C LEU A 97 -0.49 -13.16 12.15
N GLU A 98 -0.47 -14.14 11.25
CA GLU A 98 -0.57 -15.57 11.56
C GLU A 98 0.50 -16.02 12.56
N MET A 99 1.75 -15.62 12.35
CA MET A 99 2.86 -15.96 13.24
C MET A 99 2.69 -15.39 14.66
N ASN A 100 1.90 -14.33 14.83
CA ASN A 100 1.74 -13.62 16.09
C ASN A 100 0.40 -13.89 16.79
N LEU A 101 -0.55 -14.62 16.18
CA LEU A 101 -1.89 -14.85 16.75
C LEU A 101 -1.86 -15.36 18.20
N GLU A 102 -1.03 -16.38 18.49
CA GLU A 102 -0.92 -16.95 19.83
C GLU A 102 -0.41 -15.90 20.85
N ASN A 103 0.51 -15.03 20.43
CA ASN A 103 1.02 -13.97 21.30
C ASN A 103 -0.05 -12.89 21.54
N ILE A 104 -0.78 -12.50 20.50
CA ILE A 104 -1.86 -11.51 20.59
C ILE A 104 -2.95 -12.03 21.53
N SER A 105 -3.38 -13.28 21.37
CA SER A 105 -4.34 -13.97 22.22
C SER A 105 -3.94 -13.91 23.71
N LYS A 106 -2.68 -14.23 24.04
CA LYS A 106 -2.14 -14.16 25.40
C LYS A 106 -2.11 -12.73 25.97
N GLU A 107 -1.62 -11.77 25.20
CA GLU A 107 -1.51 -10.37 25.64
C GLU A 107 -2.89 -9.76 25.91
N VAL A 108 -3.89 -10.13 25.10
CA VAL A 108 -5.28 -9.71 25.28
C VAL A 108 -5.90 -10.34 26.53
N LEU A 109 -5.73 -11.66 26.75
CA LEU A 109 -6.17 -12.32 27.99
C LEU A 109 -5.57 -11.70 29.25
N MET A 110 -4.32 -11.25 29.17
CA MET A 110 -3.62 -10.57 30.26
C MET A 110 -4.03 -9.10 30.41
N ASN A 111 -4.89 -8.58 29.55
CA ASN A 111 -5.35 -7.20 29.51
C ASN A 111 -4.19 -6.20 29.47
N THR A 112 -3.18 -6.44 28.64
CA THR A 112 -2.04 -5.55 28.50
C THR A 112 -2.35 -4.41 27.53
N GLU A 113 -1.70 -3.26 27.72
CA GLU A 113 -1.79 -2.13 26.77
C GLU A 113 -1.33 -2.55 25.36
N GLU A 114 -0.36 -3.46 25.30
CA GLU A 114 0.17 -3.99 24.04
C GLU A 114 -0.86 -4.86 23.31
N GLY A 115 -1.59 -5.73 24.03
CA GLY A 115 -2.68 -6.51 23.45
C GLY A 115 -3.75 -5.63 22.80
N HIS A 116 -4.13 -4.53 23.45
CA HIS A 116 -5.09 -3.56 22.90
C HIS A 116 -4.56 -2.84 21.65
N LYS A 117 -3.28 -2.48 21.62
CA LYS A 117 -2.64 -1.89 20.43
C LYS A 117 -2.61 -2.88 19.27
N MET A 118 -2.31 -4.15 19.55
CA MET A 118 -2.30 -5.20 18.54
C MET A 118 -3.69 -5.41 17.94
N LEU A 119 -4.75 -5.41 18.75
CA LEU A 119 -6.14 -5.51 18.27
C LEU A 119 -6.56 -4.36 17.35
N ASN A 120 -6.25 -3.12 17.72
CA ASN A 120 -6.50 -1.97 16.85
C ASN A 120 -5.72 -2.08 15.53
N SER A 121 -4.46 -2.52 15.61
CA SER A 121 -3.63 -2.74 14.43
C SER A 121 -4.20 -3.83 13.51
N ILE A 122 -4.84 -4.87 14.06
CA ILE A 122 -5.55 -5.88 13.27
C ILE A 122 -6.71 -5.27 12.49
N ALA A 123 -7.54 -4.45 13.15
CA ALA A 123 -8.68 -3.80 12.52
C ALA A 123 -8.24 -2.87 11.37
N GLU A 124 -7.23 -2.02 11.61
CA GLU A 124 -6.64 -1.15 10.58
C GLU A 124 -6.02 -1.97 9.44
N GLY A 125 -5.32 -3.06 9.78
CA GLY A 125 -4.76 -3.98 8.80
C GLY A 125 -5.83 -4.59 7.90
N PHE A 126 -6.95 -5.07 8.45
CA PHE A 126 -8.04 -5.64 7.67
C PHE A 126 -8.71 -4.62 6.73
N GLU A 127 -8.87 -3.38 7.18
CA GLU A 127 -9.32 -2.30 6.30
C GLU A 127 -8.33 -2.06 5.15
N ALA A 128 -7.03 -2.04 5.43
CA ALA A 128 -6.00 -1.90 4.42
C ALA A 128 -6.01 -3.07 3.42
N LEU A 129 -6.12 -4.31 3.88
CA LEU A 129 -6.21 -5.49 3.01
C LEU A 129 -7.45 -5.45 2.10
N LEU A 130 -8.62 -5.09 2.65
CA LEU A 130 -9.85 -4.90 1.89
C LEU A 130 -9.70 -3.79 0.83
N ASN A 131 -9.03 -2.69 1.18
CA ASN A 131 -8.77 -1.61 0.25
C ASN A 131 -7.87 -2.07 -0.92
N ILE A 132 -6.85 -2.90 -0.66
CA ILE A 132 -6.02 -3.47 -1.73
C ILE A 132 -6.88 -4.33 -2.66
N LEU A 133 -7.67 -5.28 -2.12
CA LEU A 133 -8.56 -6.12 -2.93
C LEU A 133 -9.57 -5.27 -3.72
N SER A 134 -10.14 -4.23 -3.11
CA SER A 134 -11.06 -3.31 -3.80
C SER A 134 -10.39 -2.58 -4.97
N GLN A 135 -9.13 -2.18 -4.82
CA GLN A 135 -8.37 -1.54 -5.90
C GLN A 135 -8.11 -2.50 -7.06
N VAL A 136 -7.80 -3.77 -6.78
CA VAL A 136 -7.63 -4.80 -7.81
C VAL A 136 -8.96 -5.09 -8.50
N THR A 137 -10.04 -5.32 -7.76
CA THR A 137 -11.40 -5.51 -8.32
C THR A 137 -11.80 -4.35 -9.23
N LYS A 138 -11.50 -3.09 -8.86
CA LYS A 138 -11.78 -1.92 -9.72
C LYS A 138 -10.89 -1.88 -10.97
N PHE A 139 -9.72 -2.49 -10.94
CA PHE A 139 -8.80 -2.51 -12.07
C PHE A 139 -9.08 -3.65 -13.05
N THR A 140 -9.46 -4.83 -12.55
CA THR A 140 -9.69 -6.02 -13.38
C THR A 140 -11.18 -6.28 -13.65
N GLU A 141 -12.08 -5.63 -12.91
CA GLU A 141 -13.53 -5.86 -12.89
C GLU A 141 -13.94 -7.23 -12.32
N ASP A 142 -13.01 -7.97 -11.70
CA ASP A 142 -13.27 -9.28 -11.09
C ASP A 142 -13.66 -9.17 -9.61
N LYS A 143 -14.61 -10.01 -9.20
CA LYS A 143 -15.04 -10.11 -7.80
C LYS A 143 -14.07 -11.02 -7.02
N LEU A 144 -13.27 -10.43 -6.12
CA LEU A 144 -12.24 -11.14 -5.34
C LEU A 144 -12.71 -11.68 -3.99
N TYR A 145 -13.89 -11.26 -3.54
CA TYR A 145 -14.51 -11.66 -2.28
C TYR A 145 -16.04 -11.63 -2.43
N THR A 146 -16.74 -12.47 -1.67
CA THR A 146 -18.20 -12.55 -1.63
C THR A 146 -18.79 -11.58 -0.62
N ASP A 147 -20.11 -11.44 -0.63
CA ASP A 147 -20.81 -10.60 0.37
C ASP A 147 -20.77 -11.29 1.74
N GLU A 148 -20.80 -12.62 1.77
CA GLU A 148 -20.61 -13.45 2.97
C GLU A 148 -19.21 -13.27 3.56
N ASP A 149 -18.17 -13.22 2.72
CA ASP A 149 -16.80 -12.93 3.16
C ASP A 149 -16.72 -11.56 3.87
N LEU A 150 -17.37 -10.54 3.32
CA LEU A 150 -17.42 -9.20 3.93
C LEU A 150 -18.20 -9.19 5.25
N GLU A 151 -19.32 -9.89 5.30
CA GLU A 151 -20.11 -10.02 6.53
C GLU A 151 -19.28 -10.67 7.64
N LYS A 152 -18.54 -11.72 7.32
CA LYS A 152 -17.66 -12.41 8.28
C LYS A 152 -16.51 -11.54 8.78
N ILE A 153 -15.83 -10.82 7.87
CA ILE A 153 -14.78 -9.87 8.27
C ILE A 153 -15.37 -8.80 9.19
N LYS A 154 -16.53 -8.25 8.83
CA LYS A 154 -17.22 -7.22 9.62
C LYS A 154 -17.65 -7.75 10.98
N GLU A 155 -18.16 -8.98 11.05
CA GLU A 155 -18.54 -9.64 12.28
C GLU A 155 -17.34 -9.73 13.22
N VAL A 156 -16.22 -10.31 12.77
CA VAL A 156 -15.00 -10.43 13.58
C VAL A 156 -14.50 -9.07 14.08
N VAL A 157 -14.40 -8.06 13.21
CA VAL A 157 -13.97 -6.71 13.61
C VAL A 157 -14.93 -6.09 14.62
N THR A 158 -16.24 -6.22 14.39
CA THR A 158 -17.27 -5.68 15.30
C THR A 158 -17.23 -6.37 16.66
N THR A 159 -17.03 -7.69 16.68
CA THR A 159 -16.98 -8.46 17.92
C THR A 159 -15.70 -8.14 18.70
N ILE A 160 -14.54 -7.99 18.04
CA ILE A 160 -13.31 -7.50 18.68
C ILE A 160 -13.56 -6.14 19.36
N VAL A 161 -14.15 -5.17 18.66
CA VAL A 161 -14.42 -3.83 19.21
C VAL A 161 -15.38 -3.91 20.41
N LYS A 162 -16.48 -4.66 20.29
CA LYS A 162 -17.45 -4.81 21.39
C LYS A 162 -16.86 -5.49 22.62
N ALA A 163 -16.15 -6.59 22.42
CA ALA A 163 -15.55 -7.33 23.53
C ALA A 163 -14.41 -6.53 24.21
N GLN A 164 -13.73 -5.63 23.47
CA GLN A 164 -12.85 -4.63 24.10
C GLN A 164 -13.62 -3.59 24.92
N GLU A 165 -14.77 -3.08 24.44
CA GLU A 165 -15.63 -2.13 25.17
C GLU A 165 -16.20 -2.75 26.45
N ASP A 166 -16.65 -4.00 26.38
CA ASP A 166 -17.25 -4.76 27.48
C ASP A 166 -16.20 -5.41 28.42
N GLN A 167 -14.91 -5.28 28.10
CA GLN A 167 -13.78 -5.88 28.82
C GLN A 167 -13.86 -7.41 28.90
N ASP A 168 -14.51 -8.06 27.93
CA ASP A 168 -14.58 -9.52 27.83
C ASP A 168 -13.37 -10.07 27.07
N TYR A 169 -12.23 -10.10 27.77
CA TYR A 169 -10.97 -10.54 27.17
C TYR A 169 -10.94 -12.04 26.83
N LEU A 170 -11.82 -12.84 27.44
CA LEU A 170 -11.96 -14.25 27.10
C LEU A 170 -12.62 -14.40 25.73
N GLU A 171 -13.71 -13.65 25.48
CA GLU A 171 -14.36 -13.61 24.18
C GLU A 171 -13.42 -13.11 23.08
N VAL A 172 -12.63 -12.06 23.34
CA VAL A 172 -11.63 -11.60 22.36
C VAL A 172 -10.57 -12.67 22.07
N SER A 173 -10.10 -13.39 23.09
CA SER A 173 -9.14 -14.48 22.93
C SER A 173 -9.70 -15.61 22.07
N ASP A 174 -10.96 -16.00 22.30
CA ASP A 174 -11.63 -17.03 21.51
C ASP A 174 -11.76 -16.59 20.04
N ILE A 175 -12.10 -15.33 19.78
CA ILE A 175 -12.16 -14.78 18.41
C ILE A 175 -10.78 -14.84 17.73
N ILE A 176 -9.71 -14.48 18.44
CA ILE A 176 -8.35 -14.54 17.89
C ILE A 176 -7.96 -15.99 17.55
N ASP A 177 -8.33 -16.94 18.40
CA ASP A 177 -7.93 -18.34 18.25
C ASP A 177 -8.77 -19.09 17.19
N PHE A 178 -10.04 -18.72 17.01
CA PHE A 178 -10.98 -19.49 16.16
C PHE A 178 -11.48 -18.74 14.93
N ASP A 179 -11.91 -17.48 15.06
CA ASP A 179 -12.56 -16.75 13.97
C ASP A 179 -11.56 -16.00 13.09
N LEU A 180 -10.53 -15.42 13.71
CA LEU A 180 -9.49 -14.65 13.02
C LEU A 180 -8.72 -15.48 11.98
N PRO A 181 -8.37 -16.76 12.22
CA PRO A 181 -7.79 -17.63 11.20
C PRO A 181 -8.69 -17.84 9.98
N GLU A 182 -10.02 -17.80 10.16
CA GLU A 182 -10.96 -17.93 9.04
C GLU A 182 -11.01 -16.64 8.20
N VAL A 183 -10.98 -15.48 8.85
CA VAL A 183 -10.85 -14.18 8.16
C VAL A 183 -9.53 -14.08 7.41
N ILE A 184 -8.43 -14.55 7.99
CA ILE A 184 -7.13 -14.57 7.31
C ILE A 184 -7.20 -15.39 6.02
N LYS A 185 -7.83 -16.58 6.05
CA LYS A 185 -8.02 -17.41 4.85
C LYS A 185 -8.84 -16.72 3.76
N ILE A 186 -9.80 -15.88 4.12
CA ILE A 186 -10.56 -15.05 3.15
C ILE A 186 -9.59 -14.13 2.41
N PHE A 187 -8.76 -13.38 3.15
CA PHE A 187 -7.78 -12.49 2.54
C PHE A 187 -6.74 -13.24 1.71
N GLU A 188 -6.19 -14.35 2.21
CA GLU A 188 -5.26 -15.19 1.46
C GLU A 188 -5.85 -15.63 0.11
N LYS A 189 -7.09 -16.11 0.11
CA LYS A 189 -7.79 -16.55 -1.09
C LYS A 189 -7.99 -15.37 -2.05
N GLY A 190 -8.44 -14.22 -1.52
CA GLY A 190 -8.60 -12.99 -2.30
C GLY A 190 -7.31 -12.54 -2.96
N PHE A 191 -6.19 -12.54 -2.22
CA PHE A 191 -4.88 -12.15 -2.74
C PHE A 191 -4.30 -13.17 -3.72
N LYS A 192 -4.47 -14.48 -3.48
CA LYS A 192 -4.05 -15.53 -4.43
C LYS A 192 -4.77 -15.37 -5.77
N GLU A 193 -6.07 -15.09 -5.72
CA GLU A 193 -6.85 -14.84 -6.93
C GLU A 193 -6.49 -13.52 -7.60
N ALA A 194 -6.28 -12.45 -6.83
CA ALA A 194 -5.82 -11.16 -7.32
C ALA A 194 -4.49 -11.27 -8.08
N ASP A 195 -3.51 -11.96 -7.50
CA ASP A 195 -2.20 -12.17 -8.13
C ASP A 195 -2.34 -13.01 -9.41
N ARG A 196 -3.14 -14.08 -9.37
CA ARG A 196 -3.43 -14.92 -10.56
C ARG A 196 -3.99 -14.06 -11.70
N ILE A 197 -5.03 -13.28 -11.44
CA ILE A 197 -5.70 -12.44 -12.45
C ILE A 197 -4.74 -11.39 -13.00
N LEU A 198 -3.99 -10.69 -12.14
CA LEU A 198 -3.01 -9.72 -12.60
C LEU A 198 -1.93 -10.39 -13.47
N ASN A 199 -1.49 -11.60 -13.15
CA ASN A 199 -0.53 -12.34 -13.97
C ASN A 199 -1.12 -12.80 -15.33
N GLU A 200 -2.40 -13.18 -15.36
CA GLU A 200 -3.10 -13.60 -16.58
C GLU A 200 -3.53 -12.44 -17.49
N THR A 201 -3.73 -11.25 -16.94
CA THR A 201 -4.06 -10.03 -17.69
C THR A 201 -2.81 -9.51 -18.42
N SER A 202 -2.37 -10.25 -19.43
CA SER A 202 -1.29 -9.88 -20.36
C SER A 202 -1.91 -9.66 -21.74
N ASN A 203 -2.53 -8.49 -21.93
CA ASN A 203 -2.94 -7.98 -23.24
C ASN A 203 -2.67 -6.47 -23.30
#